data_AF-A0AAN8JKT5-F1
#
_entry.id   AF-A0AAN8JKT5-F1
#
_cell.length_a   1.000
_cell.length_b   1.000
_cell.length_c   1.000
_cell.angle_alpha   90.00
_cell.angle_beta   90.00
_cell.angle_gamma   90.00
#
_symmetry.space_group_name_H-M   'P 1'
#
loop_
_entity.id
_entity.type
_entity.pdbx_description
1 polymer ?
#
loop_
_entity_poly.entity_id
_entity_poly.type
_entity_poly.pdbx_seq_one_letter_code
_entity_poly.pdbx_strand_id
1 'polypeptide(L)'
;MDFPASLEKEAFSKHLGKIQSASREEANDHLSIDVAKIVRNAYVEADQSLANKDVINIAVACDGTWHKRGFTSHYNVTTITDLLTGLILDYEVMCNYCPGCAKNKMDRNSAEYEHWYAQHKTSCQINHPGSSKSMESSAAVILFQRSVVKFNFRYTTLLNDGDRSVFNAIVSLNDNTGRYGENHTVSNEDCITHISKRMKNGLDSVVQKCKIQGHVIDGKGRLTKDRVRALKNYYGRAVKDNSGDLEAMYEATWATFFHYLADKPRHNHCPEGPKSWCWYNRQLAERVVSPVRDSNSQPLSKEVSEAILPVYKRLCDKNLLKRCLRRATQNVNESINQIIWK
;
A
#
# COMPACT_ATOMS: atom_id res chain seq x y z
N MET A 1 -35.97 43.05 2.13
CA MET A 1 -35.00 42.19 2.83
C MET A 1 -33.63 42.60 2.34
N ASP A 2 -32.92 43.40 3.14
CA ASP A 2 -31.50 43.66 2.90
C ASP A 2 -30.74 42.35 3.13
N PHE A 3 -30.32 41.71 2.04
CA PHE A 3 -29.31 40.67 2.14
C PHE A 3 -28.02 41.32 2.65
N PRO A 4 -27.31 40.71 3.61
CA PRO A 4 -26.03 41.26 4.05
C PRO A 4 -25.09 41.37 2.85
N ALA A 5 -24.37 42.50 2.79
CA ALA A 5 -23.37 42.74 1.76
C ALA A 5 -22.45 41.52 1.62
N SER A 6 -22.23 41.07 0.39
CA SER A 6 -21.31 39.98 0.10
C SER A 6 -20.00 40.21 0.85
N LEU A 7 -19.55 39.22 1.63
CA LEU A 7 -18.27 39.27 2.35
C LEU A 7 -17.17 39.81 1.43
N GLU A 8 -16.58 40.95 1.79
CA GLU A 8 -15.46 41.52 1.04
C GLU A 8 -14.32 40.48 0.98
N LYS A 9 -13.62 40.42 -0.16
CA LYS A 9 -12.59 39.40 -0.43
C LYS A 9 -11.52 39.33 0.67
N GLU A 10 -11.17 40.46 1.26
CA GLU A 10 -10.22 40.54 2.37
C GLU A 10 -10.78 39.94 3.66
N ALA A 11 -12.01 40.29 4.01
CA ALA A 11 -12.72 39.71 5.14
C ALA A 11 -12.90 38.19 5.00
N PHE A 12 -13.25 37.72 3.79
CA PHE A 12 -13.33 36.29 3.48
C PHE A 12 -11.98 35.59 3.67
N SER A 13 -10.89 36.14 3.11
CA SER A 13 -9.56 35.55 3.19
C SER A 13 -9.05 35.48 4.63
N LYS A 14 -9.29 36.54 5.41
CA LYS A 14 -8.94 36.59 6.84
C LYS A 14 -9.74 35.56 7.65
N HIS A 15 -11.03 35.42 7.36
CA HIS A 15 -11.88 34.44 8.05
C HIS A 15 -11.48 33.00 7.69
N LEU A 16 -11.17 32.74 6.41
CA LEU A 16 -10.68 31.44 5.96
C LEU A 16 -9.36 31.06 6.65
N GLY A 17 -8.43 32.01 6.79
CA GLY A 17 -7.19 31.78 7.53
C GLY A 17 -7.43 31.41 9.00
N LYS A 18 -8.38 32.07 9.67
CA LYS A 18 -8.76 31.73 11.05
C LYS A 18 -9.37 30.34 11.16
N ILE A 19 -10.29 29.99 10.25
CA ILE A 19 -10.90 28.66 10.19
C ILE A 19 -9.79 27.61 10.00
N GLN A 20 -8.89 27.83 9.04
CA GLN A 20 -7.78 26.93 8.76
C GLN A 20 -6.89 26.72 10.00
N SER A 21 -6.52 27.79 10.70
CA SER A 21 -5.74 27.70 11.93
C SER A 21 -6.45 26.89 13.01
N ALA A 22 -7.72 27.21 13.29
CA ALA A 22 -8.51 26.51 14.30
C ALA A 22 -8.72 25.03 13.95
N SER A 23 -9.04 24.71 12.68
CA SER A 23 -9.18 23.33 12.23
C SER A 23 -7.87 22.54 12.33
N ARG A 24 -6.72 23.20 12.11
CA ARG A 24 -5.41 22.56 12.23
C ARG A 24 -5.03 22.31 13.69
N GLU A 25 -5.35 23.25 14.58
CA GLU A 25 -5.14 23.11 16.02
C GLU A 25 -5.99 21.96 16.57
N GLU A 26 -7.29 21.96 16.29
CA GLU A 26 -8.21 20.89 16.69
C GLU A 26 -7.76 19.52 16.17
N ALA A 27 -7.39 19.44 14.88
CA ALA A 27 -6.91 18.19 14.30
C ALA A 27 -5.59 17.73 14.96
N ASN A 28 -4.68 18.64 15.26
CA ASN A 28 -3.43 18.29 15.95
C ASN A 28 -3.69 17.81 17.37
N ASP A 29 -4.56 18.47 18.13
CA ASP A 29 -4.88 18.07 19.50
C ASP A 29 -5.56 16.71 19.51
N HIS A 30 -6.59 16.52 18.70
CA HIS A 30 -7.31 15.25 18.64
C HIS A 30 -6.39 14.08 18.23
N LEU A 31 -5.54 14.27 17.21
CA LEU A 31 -4.63 13.22 16.75
C LEU A 31 -3.48 12.96 17.75
N SER A 32 -2.83 14.01 18.25
CA SER A 32 -1.64 13.87 19.11
C SER A 32 -1.96 13.52 20.56
N ILE A 33 -3.17 13.83 21.02
CA ILE A 33 -3.60 13.58 22.39
C ILE A 33 -4.53 12.37 22.42
N ASP A 34 -5.69 12.42 21.78
CA ASP A 34 -6.73 11.40 21.96
C ASP A 34 -6.39 10.12 21.21
N VAL A 35 -6.12 10.23 19.91
CA VAL A 35 -5.83 9.05 19.08
C VAL A 35 -4.54 8.37 19.52
N ALA A 36 -3.48 9.14 19.79
CA ALA A 36 -2.23 8.58 20.28
C ALA A 36 -2.39 7.82 21.61
N LYS A 37 -3.22 8.32 22.54
CA LYS A 37 -3.55 7.59 23.78
C LYS A 37 -4.28 6.28 23.50
N ILE A 38 -5.30 6.30 22.63
CA ILE A 38 -6.06 5.09 22.25
C ILE A 38 -5.13 4.04 21.63
N VAL A 39 -4.30 4.46 20.68
CA VAL A 39 -3.32 3.56 20.03
C VAL A 39 -2.35 3.00 21.07
N ARG A 40 -1.76 3.84 21.92
CA ARG A 40 -0.85 3.37 22.97
C ARG A 40 -1.50 2.34 23.88
N ASN A 41 -2.74 2.59 24.34
CA ASN A 41 -3.46 1.65 25.19
C ASN A 41 -3.68 0.30 24.49
N ALA A 42 -4.08 0.30 23.21
CA ALA A 42 -4.25 -0.94 22.44
C ALA A 42 -2.95 -1.75 22.34
N TYR A 43 -1.80 -1.10 22.16
CA TYR A 43 -0.51 -1.80 22.16
C TYR A 43 -0.11 -2.32 23.54
N VAL A 44 -0.37 -1.57 24.62
CA VAL A 44 -0.11 -2.03 26.00
C VAL A 44 -1.02 -3.19 26.39
N GLU A 45 -2.28 -3.18 25.95
CA GLU A 45 -3.21 -4.30 26.13
C GLU A 45 -2.73 -5.56 25.41
N ALA A 46 -2.17 -5.41 24.19
CA ALA A 46 -1.59 -6.51 23.43
C ALA A 46 -0.24 -7.01 23.99
N ASP A 47 0.56 -6.11 24.58
CA ASP A 47 1.85 -6.40 25.18
C ASP A 47 2.12 -5.48 26.40
N GLN A 48 1.89 -6.04 27.59
CA GLN A 48 2.05 -5.33 28.87
C GLN A 48 3.48 -4.84 29.13
N SER A 49 4.49 -5.39 28.44
CA SER A 49 5.88 -4.92 28.59
C SER A 49 6.09 -3.48 28.09
N LEU A 50 5.13 -2.96 27.32
CA LEU A 50 5.15 -1.61 26.76
C LEU A 50 4.64 -0.53 27.73
N ALA A 51 3.99 -0.90 28.84
CA ALA A 51 3.32 0.06 29.74
C ALA A 51 4.26 1.16 30.28
N ASN A 52 5.51 0.80 30.58
CA ASN A 52 6.52 1.70 31.15
C ASN A 52 7.51 2.24 30.10
N LYS A 53 7.19 2.13 28.81
CA LYS A 53 8.06 2.60 27.72
C LYS A 53 7.61 3.98 27.26
N ASP A 54 8.49 4.96 27.36
CA ASP A 54 8.22 6.31 26.85
C ASP A 54 7.91 6.27 25.36
N VAL A 55 8.73 5.57 24.56
CA VAL A 55 8.55 5.42 23.12
C VAL A 55 8.30 3.95 22.77
N ILE A 56 7.21 3.68 22.04
CA ILE A 56 6.88 2.32 21.58
C ILE A 56 7.02 2.19 20.06
N ASN A 57 7.30 0.96 19.63
CA ASN A 57 7.41 0.62 18.22
C ASN A 57 6.04 0.14 17.72
N ILE A 58 5.57 0.71 16.61
CA ILE A 58 4.26 0.39 16.05
C ILE A 58 4.38 0.08 14.55
N ALA A 59 3.34 -0.55 14.03
CA ALA A 59 3.22 -0.85 12.62
C ALA A 59 2.17 0.03 11.96
N VAL A 60 2.51 0.62 10.82
CA VAL A 60 1.67 1.62 10.16
C VAL A 60 1.49 1.31 8.69
N ALA A 61 0.38 1.78 8.11
CA ALA A 61 0.26 2.02 6.69
C ALA A 61 0.47 3.51 6.41
N CYS A 62 1.12 3.82 5.30
CA CYS A 62 1.23 5.18 4.77
C CYS A 62 0.55 5.18 3.40
N ASP A 63 -0.39 6.10 3.18
CA ASP A 63 -1.09 6.19 1.90
C ASP A 63 -1.47 7.64 1.59
N GLY A 64 -1.24 8.01 0.33
CA GLY A 64 -1.49 9.30 -0.25
C GLY A 64 -2.80 9.32 -1.04
N THR A 65 -3.48 10.45 -0.99
CA THR A 65 -4.68 10.70 -1.78
C THR A 65 -4.58 12.01 -2.50
N TRP A 66 -5.16 12.08 -3.70
CA TRP A 66 -5.07 13.24 -4.57
C TRP A 66 -6.46 13.79 -4.88
N HIS A 67 -6.57 15.12 -4.89
CA HIS A 67 -7.81 15.82 -5.20
C HIS A 67 -8.42 15.44 -6.56
N LYS A 68 -7.56 15.13 -7.54
CA LYS A 68 -7.97 14.61 -8.84
C LYS A 68 -7.38 13.23 -9.04
N ARG A 69 -8.14 12.37 -9.71
CA ARG A 69 -7.67 11.03 -10.07
C ARG A 69 -6.43 11.11 -10.97
N GLY A 70 -5.38 10.42 -10.55
CA GLY A 70 -4.10 10.38 -11.27
C GLY A 70 -3.16 11.51 -10.88
N PHE A 71 -1.93 11.46 -11.40
CA PHE A 71 -0.85 12.37 -11.02
C PHE A 71 -0.93 13.77 -11.67
N THR A 72 -2.14 14.22 -12.01
CA THR A 72 -2.44 15.56 -12.53
C THR A 72 -2.93 16.50 -11.43
N SER A 73 -3.14 16.00 -10.22
CA SER A 73 -3.52 16.81 -9.06
C SER A 73 -2.34 17.62 -8.54
N HIS A 74 -2.61 18.84 -8.11
CA HIS A 74 -1.64 19.70 -7.43
C HIS A 74 -1.64 19.55 -5.91
N TYR A 75 -2.62 18.83 -5.38
CA TYR A 75 -2.81 18.62 -3.95
C TYR A 75 -2.78 17.12 -3.64
N ASN A 76 -2.05 16.78 -2.60
CA ASN A 76 -1.99 15.45 -2.01
C ASN A 76 -2.20 15.57 -0.50
N VAL A 77 -2.91 14.61 0.08
CA VAL A 77 -2.96 14.41 1.53
C VAL A 77 -2.44 13.01 1.78
N THR A 78 -1.37 12.89 2.57
CA THR A 78 -0.79 11.60 2.95
C THR A 78 -1.03 11.37 4.42
N THR A 79 -1.40 10.15 4.79
CA THR A 79 -1.76 9.79 6.17
C THR A 79 -0.94 8.63 6.70
N ILE A 80 -0.73 8.61 8.02
CA ILE A 80 -0.22 7.47 8.77
C ILE A 80 -1.41 6.83 9.50
N THR A 81 -1.67 5.56 9.19
CA THR A 81 -2.72 4.77 9.83
C THR A 81 -2.07 3.67 10.66
N ASP A 82 -2.39 3.57 11.94
CA ASP A 82 -1.95 2.46 12.78
C ASP A 82 -2.64 1.14 12.36
N LEU A 83 -1.86 0.07 12.24
CA LEU A 83 -2.36 -1.22 11.74
C LEU A 83 -3.11 -2.03 12.80
N LEU A 84 -2.90 -1.75 14.09
CA LEU A 84 -3.59 -2.47 15.17
C LEU A 84 -5.01 -1.95 15.35
N THR A 85 -5.15 -0.64 15.45
CA THR A 85 -6.43 0.05 15.72
C THR A 85 -7.17 0.47 14.46
N GLY A 86 -6.48 0.65 13.33
CA GLY A 86 -7.04 1.25 12.12
C GLY A 86 -7.26 2.76 12.22
N LEU A 87 -6.75 3.42 13.25
CA LEU A 87 -6.89 4.87 13.45
C LEU A 87 -5.79 5.65 12.72
N ILE A 88 -6.14 6.82 12.22
CA ILE A 88 -5.18 7.76 11.61
C ILE A 88 -4.46 8.49 12.74
N LEU A 89 -3.13 8.42 12.75
CA LEU A 89 -2.28 9.07 13.74
C LEU A 89 -1.80 10.44 13.28
N ASP A 90 -1.51 10.60 12.00
CA ASP A 90 -0.91 11.83 11.48
C ASP A 90 -1.21 12.00 9.99
N TYR A 91 -1.10 13.23 9.51
CA TYR A 91 -1.28 13.56 8.09
C TYR A 91 -0.41 14.73 7.64
N GLU A 92 -0.10 14.78 6.36
CA GLU A 92 0.62 15.89 5.74
C GLU A 92 -0.05 16.28 4.42
N VAL A 93 -0.23 17.58 4.21
CA VAL A 93 -0.83 18.13 2.99
C VAL A 93 0.28 18.66 2.11
N MET A 94 0.44 18.10 0.91
CA MET A 94 1.44 18.51 -0.07
C MET A 94 0.80 19.27 -1.22
N CYS A 95 1.47 20.32 -1.66
CA CYS A 95 1.04 21.22 -2.72
C CYS A 95 2.23 21.65 -3.59
N ASN A 96 2.10 21.46 -4.90
CA ASN A 96 3.08 21.94 -5.89
C ASN A 96 2.56 23.09 -6.76
N TYR A 97 1.46 23.72 -6.34
CA TYR A 97 0.85 24.81 -7.07
C TYR A 97 0.66 26.05 -6.20
N CYS A 98 0.96 27.21 -6.78
CA CYS A 98 0.58 28.48 -6.20
C CYS A 98 0.01 29.37 -7.32
N PRO A 99 -1.20 29.95 -7.15
CA PRO A 99 -1.75 30.89 -8.13
C PRO A 99 -0.84 32.09 -8.40
N GLY A 100 -0.13 32.59 -7.39
CA GLY A 100 0.83 33.70 -7.51
C GLY A 100 1.99 33.32 -8.43
N CYS A 101 2.65 32.19 -8.16
CA CYS A 101 3.69 31.65 -9.03
C CYS A 101 3.20 31.36 -10.45
N ALA A 102 1.99 30.81 -10.61
CA ALA A 102 1.45 30.44 -11.91
C ALA A 102 1.09 31.65 -12.80
N LYS A 103 0.71 32.78 -12.18
CA LYS A 103 0.39 34.02 -12.90
C LYS A 103 1.62 34.88 -13.17
N ASN A 104 2.72 34.67 -12.46
CA ASN A 104 3.96 35.40 -12.67
C ASN A 104 4.54 35.05 -14.05
N LYS A 105 4.80 36.07 -14.86
CA LYS A 105 5.38 35.96 -16.22
C LYS A 105 6.81 36.51 -16.31
N MET A 106 7.41 36.88 -15.17
CA MET A 106 8.78 37.37 -15.12
C MET A 106 9.74 36.23 -15.49
N ASP A 107 10.86 36.58 -16.09
CA ASP A 107 11.93 35.62 -16.32
C ASP A 107 12.52 35.19 -14.97
N ARG A 108 12.58 33.88 -14.72
CA ARG A 108 13.08 33.31 -13.45
C ARG A 108 14.54 33.64 -13.16
N ASN A 109 15.30 34.03 -14.18
CA ASN A 109 16.70 34.42 -14.05
C ASN A 109 16.89 35.93 -13.86
N SER A 110 15.80 36.72 -13.82
CA SER A 110 15.87 38.18 -13.72
C SER A 110 15.93 38.64 -12.25
N ALA A 111 16.58 39.79 -12.04
CA ALA A 111 16.64 40.42 -10.71
C ALA A 111 15.24 40.82 -10.20
N GLU A 112 14.32 41.16 -11.11
CA GLU A 112 12.92 41.46 -10.79
C GLU A 112 12.20 40.21 -10.25
N TYR A 113 12.45 39.03 -10.82
CA TYR A 113 11.89 37.79 -10.29
C TYR A 113 12.46 37.47 -8.91
N GLU A 114 13.77 37.63 -8.69
CA GLU A 114 14.39 37.38 -7.38
C GLU A 114 13.77 38.28 -6.30
N HIS A 115 13.61 39.57 -6.59
CA HIS A 115 12.96 40.52 -5.69
C HIS A 115 11.49 40.16 -5.42
N TRP A 116 10.73 39.85 -6.48
CA TRP A 116 9.33 39.44 -6.34
C TRP A 116 9.22 38.14 -5.53
N TYR A 117 10.07 37.14 -5.79
CA TYR A 117 10.02 35.86 -5.10
C TYR A 117 10.38 36.02 -3.63
N ALA A 118 11.34 36.87 -3.28
CA ALA A 118 11.67 37.19 -1.89
C ALA A 118 10.44 37.72 -1.10
N GLN A 119 9.61 38.56 -1.73
CA GLN A 119 8.37 39.07 -1.15
C GLN A 119 7.25 38.01 -1.15
N HIS A 120 7.15 37.22 -2.21
CA HIS A 120 6.10 36.21 -2.36
C HIS A 120 6.32 34.98 -1.48
N LYS A 121 7.57 34.65 -1.12
CA LYS A 121 7.96 33.42 -0.43
C LYS A 121 7.12 33.09 0.80
N THR A 122 6.76 34.10 1.60
CA THR A 122 5.94 33.94 2.82
C THR A 122 4.48 33.63 2.54
N SER A 123 3.98 33.96 1.34
CA SER A 123 2.61 33.73 0.87
C SER A 123 2.50 32.60 -0.16
N CYS A 124 3.64 31.99 -0.53
CA CYS A 124 3.67 30.90 -1.49
C CYS A 124 2.99 29.66 -0.90
N GLN A 125 2.12 29.04 -1.69
CA GLN A 125 1.38 27.84 -1.29
C GLN A 125 2.10 26.54 -1.67
N ILE A 126 3.22 26.64 -2.40
CA ILE A 126 4.03 25.48 -2.77
C ILE A 126 4.86 25.09 -1.55
N ASN A 127 4.57 23.91 -0.98
CA ASN A 127 5.43 23.27 0.01
C ASN A 127 6.15 22.03 -0.55
N HIS A 128 5.85 21.64 -1.79
CA HIS A 128 6.51 20.56 -2.51
C HIS A 128 6.92 21.02 -3.91
N PRO A 129 8.20 21.24 -4.20
CA PRO A 129 8.65 21.69 -5.51
C PRO A 129 8.65 20.58 -6.58
N GLY A 130 8.51 19.32 -6.15
CA GLY A 130 8.58 18.16 -7.03
C GLY A 130 7.28 17.83 -7.77
N SER A 131 7.33 16.72 -8.51
CA SER A 131 6.15 16.20 -9.21
C SER A 131 5.07 15.71 -8.24
N SER A 132 3.81 15.68 -8.70
CA SER A 132 2.70 15.15 -7.91
C SER A 132 2.88 13.68 -7.53
N LYS A 133 3.66 12.91 -8.30
CA LYS A 133 4.03 11.51 -7.99
C LYS A 133 4.92 11.39 -6.75
N SER A 134 5.78 12.37 -6.50
CA SER A 134 6.74 12.32 -5.38
C SER A 134 6.21 12.95 -4.09
N MET A 135 5.01 13.53 -4.11
CA MET A 135 4.39 14.15 -2.94
C MET A 135 4.22 13.16 -1.79
N GLU A 136 3.72 11.96 -2.08
CA GLU A 136 3.47 10.94 -1.06
C GLU A 136 4.76 10.52 -0.35
N SER A 137 5.82 10.21 -1.10
CA SER A 137 7.11 9.85 -0.50
C SER A 137 7.71 10.99 0.31
N SER A 138 7.53 12.24 -0.15
CA SER A 138 8.04 13.43 0.56
C SER A 138 7.25 13.71 1.84
N ALA A 139 5.93 13.55 1.79
CA ALA A 139 5.05 13.63 2.95
C ALA A 139 5.38 12.53 3.97
N ALA A 140 5.57 11.29 3.51
CA ALA A 140 5.94 10.18 4.37
C ALA A 140 7.24 10.45 5.13
N VAL A 141 8.25 11.05 4.48
CA VAL A 141 9.49 11.47 5.16
C VAL A 141 9.19 12.46 6.29
N ILE A 142 8.39 13.49 6.04
CA ILE A 142 8.00 14.49 7.06
C ILE A 142 7.27 13.81 8.24
N LEU A 143 6.32 12.92 7.94
CA LEU A 143 5.52 12.21 8.92
C LEU A 143 6.38 11.29 9.81
N PHE A 144 7.30 10.54 9.19
CA PHE A 144 8.25 9.71 9.93
C PHE A 144 9.20 10.58 10.75
N GLN A 145 9.61 11.75 10.26
CA GLN A 145 10.57 12.61 10.95
C GLN A 145 10.06 13.11 12.30
N ARG A 146 8.77 13.44 12.41
CA ARG A 146 8.15 14.00 13.62
C ARG A 146 7.47 12.99 14.54
N SER A 147 7.35 11.72 14.13
CA SER A 147 6.62 10.66 14.85
C SER A 147 6.96 10.53 16.34
N VAL A 148 8.25 10.45 16.68
CA VAL A 148 8.70 10.27 18.07
C VAL A 148 8.40 11.51 18.89
N VAL A 149 8.71 12.70 18.38
CA VAL A 149 8.53 13.95 19.12
C VAL A 149 7.05 14.29 19.29
N LYS A 150 6.22 14.00 18.28
CA LYS A 150 4.80 14.36 18.26
C LYS A 150 3.92 13.33 18.98
N PHE A 151 4.24 12.04 18.90
CA PHE A 151 3.35 10.97 19.37
C PHE A 151 4.02 9.92 20.28
N ASN A 152 5.33 10.03 20.52
CA ASN A 152 6.11 9.01 21.21
C ASN A 152 6.01 7.60 20.57
N PHE A 153 6.00 7.56 19.23
CA PHE A 153 5.97 6.32 18.45
C PHE A 153 7.15 6.25 17.48
N ARG A 154 7.70 5.05 17.29
CA ARG A 154 8.56 4.71 16.16
C ARG A 154 7.79 3.82 15.20
N TYR A 155 7.72 4.22 13.94
CA TYR A 155 7.09 3.45 12.88
C TYR A 155 8.08 2.40 12.34
N THR A 156 8.25 1.28 13.05
CA THR A 156 9.25 0.25 12.69
C THR A 156 8.76 -0.72 11.64
N THR A 157 7.47 -0.72 11.30
CA THR A 157 6.93 -1.53 10.22
C THR A 157 6.03 -0.69 9.34
N LEU A 158 6.27 -0.74 8.02
CA LEU A 158 5.46 -0.09 7.01
C LEU A 158 4.77 -1.13 6.13
N LEU A 159 3.44 -1.11 6.09
CA LEU A 159 2.64 -1.90 5.15
C LEU A 159 2.53 -1.17 3.81
N ASN A 160 3.03 -1.80 2.75
CA ASN A 160 3.00 -1.26 1.40
C ASN A 160 2.06 -2.02 0.47
N ASP A 161 1.59 -1.32 -0.56
CA ASP A 161 0.59 -1.78 -1.51
C ASP A 161 1.19 -2.48 -2.75
N GLY A 162 2.51 -2.49 -2.91
CA GLY A 162 3.06 -2.82 -4.21
C GLY A 162 4.26 -1.97 -4.55
N ASP A 163 4.07 -0.66 -4.44
CA ASP A 163 5.10 0.34 -4.65
C ASP A 163 5.99 0.45 -3.41
N ARG A 164 7.30 0.55 -3.63
CA ARG A 164 8.31 0.71 -2.58
C ARG A 164 8.90 2.12 -2.57
N SER A 165 8.39 3.05 -3.38
CA SER A 165 8.86 4.43 -3.45
C SER A 165 8.87 5.10 -2.06
N VAL A 166 7.77 4.99 -1.32
CA VAL A 166 7.63 5.49 0.06
C VAL A 166 8.63 4.80 1.00
N PHE A 167 8.65 3.47 1.00
CA PHE A 167 9.59 2.70 1.83
C PHE A 167 11.04 3.11 1.57
N ASN A 168 11.43 3.19 0.30
CA ASN A 168 12.78 3.57 -0.11
C ASN A 168 13.12 4.99 0.36
N ALA A 169 12.20 5.94 0.22
CA ALA A 169 12.41 7.31 0.70
C ALA A 169 12.63 7.38 2.22
N ILE A 170 11.93 6.55 2.99
CA ILE A 170 12.06 6.49 4.46
C ILE A 170 13.39 5.85 4.88
N VAL A 171 13.80 4.75 4.25
CA VAL A 171 15.04 4.05 4.64
C VAL A 171 16.29 4.77 4.18
N SER A 172 16.22 5.55 3.10
CA SER A 172 17.34 6.39 2.63
C SER A 172 17.62 7.60 3.52
N LEU A 173 16.83 7.84 4.57
CA LEU A 173 17.12 8.87 5.57
C LEU A 173 18.36 8.49 6.40
N ASN A 174 19.06 9.51 6.92
CA ASN A 174 20.22 9.37 7.81
C ASN A 174 21.25 8.33 7.33
N ASP A 175 21.90 8.57 6.19
CA ASP A 175 22.93 7.68 5.63
C ASP A 175 22.47 6.23 5.41
N ASN A 176 21.21 6.05 5.00
CA ASN A 176 20.54 4.75 4.83
C ASN A 176 20.29 3.96 6.12
N THR A 177 20.43 4.57 7.29
CA THR A 177 20.07 3.95 8.58
C THR A 177 18.60 4.16 8.93
N GLY A 178 17.87 4.92 8.10
CA GLY A 178 16.48 5.28 8.31
C GLY A 178 16.31 6.31 9.44
N ARG A 179 15.07 6.77 9.63
CA ARG A 179 14.77 7.85 10.60
C ARG A 179 15.18 7.53 12.05
N TYR A 180 15.10 6.26 12.45
CA TYR A 180 15.30 5.85 13.84
C TYR A 180 16.67 5.23 14.14
N GLY A 181 17.55 5.18 13.12
CA GLY A 181 18.90 4.60 13.22
C GLY A 181 18.92 3.07 13.12
N GLU A 182 20.13 2.50 13.08
CA GLU A 182 20.38 1.07 12.84
C GLU A 182 19.70 0.14 13.86
N ASN A 183 19.53 0.59 15.10
CA ASN A 183 18.88 -0.19 16.15
C ASN A 183 17.35 -0.31 15.95
N HIS A 184 16.77 0.51 15.07
CA HIS A 184 15.33 0.62 14.87
C HIS A 184 14.98 0.75 13.38
N THR A 185 15.51 -0.15 12.56
CA THR A 185 15.23 -0.19 11.12
C THR A 185 13.74 -0.35 10.82
N VAL A 186 13.28 0.28 9.75
CA VAL A 186 11.91 0.11 9.26
C VAL A 186 11.82 -1.13 8.38
N SER A 187 10.98 -2.09 8.76
CA SER A 187 10.69 -3.29 7.98
C SER A 187 9.54 -3.07 7.00
N ASN A 188 9.66 -3.63 5.80
CA ASN A 188 8.60 -3.62 4.80
C ASN A 188 7.66 -4.83 4.95
N GLU A 189 6.36 -4.59 5.07
CA GLU A 189 5.32 -5.59 4.92
C GLU A 189 4.52 -5.38 3.62
N ASP A 190 3.95 -6.46 3.09
CA ASP A 190 3.21 -6.44 1.83
C ASP A 190 1.73 -6.75 2.08
N CYS A 191 0.85 -5.91 1.53
CA CYS A 191 -0.59 -6.09 1.59
C CYS A 191 -1.04 -7.36 0.86
N ILE A 192 -1.83 -8.21 1.53
CA ILE A 192 -2.21 -9.53 0.97
C ILE A 192 -3.16 -9.45 -0.24
N THR A 193 -3.93 -8.37 -0.37
CA THR A 193 -4.75 -8.17 -1.56
C THR A 193 -3.86 -7.83 -2.76
N HIS A 194 -2.77 -7.11 -2.51
CA HIS A 194 -1.79 -6.72 -3.52
C HIS A 194 -0.84 -7.85 -3.91
N ILE A 195 -0.41 -8.70 -2.98
CA ILE A 195 0.41 -9.89 -3.33
C ILE A 195 -0.34 -10.81 -4.29
N SER A 196 -1.65 -10.95 -4.10
CA SER A 196 -2.53 -11.69 -4.99
C SER A 196 -2.61 -11.02 -6.38
N LYS A 197 -2.73 -9.69 -6.44
CA LYS A 197 -2.69 -8.93 -7.71
C LYS A 197 -1.35 -9.11 -8.42
N ARG A 198 -0.22 -9.14 -7.70
CA ARG A 198 1.12 -9.38 -8.28
C ARG A 198 1.20 -10.74 -8.99
N MET A 199 0.53 -11.78 -8.49
CA MET A 199 0.42 -13.07 -9.19
C MET A 199 -0.26 -12.91 -10.55
N LYS A 200 -1.47 -12.31 -10.57
CA LYS A 200 -2.17 -12.03 -11.83
C LYS A 200 -1.30 -11.21 -12.80
N ASN A 201 -0.77 -10.09 -12.35
CA ASN A 201 0.02 -9.18 -13.19
C ASN A 201 1.28 -9.88 -13.73
N GLY A 202 1.93 -10.69 -12.91
CA GLY A 202 3.10 -11.48 -13.32
C GLY A 202 2.75 -12.47 -14.43
N LEU A 203 1.63 -13.20 -14.30
CA LEU A 203 1.15 -14.11 -15.33
C LEU A 203 0.76 -13.36 -16.61
N ASP A 204 0.01 -12.26 -16.49
CA ASP A 204 -0.38 -11.42 -17.63
C ASP A 204 0.85 -10.88 -18.38
N SER A 205 1.90 -10.45 -17.66
CA SER A 205 3.17 -10.03 -18.27
C SER A 205 3.89 -11.15 -19.02
N VAL A 206 3.88 -12.38 -18.48
CA VAL A 206 4.47 -13.54 -19.19
C VAL A 206 3.69 -13.83 -20.47
N VAL A 207 2.35 -13.82 -20.44
CA VAL A 207 1.51 -14.00 -21.64
C VAL A 207 1.85 -12.97 -22.71
N GLN A 208 1.92 -11.68 -22.34
CA GLN A 208 2.26 -10.62 -23.30
C GLN A 208 3.68 -10.80 -23.86
N LYS A 209 4.66 -11.13 -23.00
CA LYS A 209 6.04 -11.34 -23.43
C LYS A 209 6.15 -12.50 -24.44
N CYS A 210 5.55 -13.64 -24.14
CA CYS A 210 5.56 -14.79 -25.04
C CYS A 210 4.87 -14.45 -26.37
N LYS A 211 3.74 -13.73 -26.34
CA LYS A 211 3.03 -13.30 -27.54
C LYS A 211 3.90 -12.41 -28.45
N ILE A 212 4.66 -11.47 -27.87
CA ILE A 212 5.62 -10.63 -28.62
C ILE A 212 6.73 -11.47 -29.26
N GLN A 213 7.14 -12.56 -28.60
CA GLN A 213 8.15 -13.50 -29.10
C GLN A 213 7.60 -14.52 -30.11
N GLY A 214 6.32 -14.43 -30.51
CA GLY A 214 5.68 -15.37 -31.43
C GLY A 214 5.19 -16.67 -30.79
N HIS A 215 5.29 -16.80 -29.46
CA HIS A 215 4.85 -17.96 -28.70
C HIS A 215 3.53 -17.68 -27.97
N VAL A 216 2.43 -18.23 -28.45
CA VAL A 216 1.10 -18.00 -27.86
C VAL A 216 0.83 -19.00 -26.73
N ILE A 217 0.91 -18.56 -25.47
CA ILE A 217 0.69 -19.42 -24.29
C ILE A 217 -0.69 -19.27 -23.64
N ASP A 218 -1.57 -18.43 -24.20
CA ASP A 218 -2.97 -18.28 -23.81
C ASP A 218 -3.91 -19.03 -24.77
N GLY A 219 -5.21 -19.11 -24.43
CA GLY A 219 -6.23 -19.83 -25.21
C GLY A 219 -6.69 -21.16 -24.60
N LYS A 220 -7.60 -21.86 -25.31
CA LYS A 220 -8.25 -23.08 -24.83
C LYS A 220 -7.20 -24.15 -24.47
N GLY A 221 -7.31 -24.72 -23.26
CA GLY A 221 -6.34 -25.68 -22.73
C GLY A 221 -5.01 -25.09 -22.24
N ARG A 222 -4.78 -23.77 -22.40
CA ARG A 222 -3.55 -23.06 -21.98
C ARG A 222 -3.84 -22.04 -20.88
N LEU A 223 -3.09 -20.95 -20.77
CA LEU A 223 -3.27 -19.94 -19.72
C LEU A 223 -4.39 -18.94 -20.08
N THR A 224 -5.65 -19.34 -19.92
CA THR A 224 -6.82 -18.46 -20.14
C THR A 224 -6.92 -17.38 -19.06
N LYS A 225 -7.68 -16.31 -19.34
CA LYS A 225 -8.00 -15.25 -18.35
C LYS A 225 -8.65 -15.82 -17.08
N ASP A 226 -9.51 -16.82 -17.21
CA ASP A 226 -10.16 -17.47 -16.07
C ASP A 226 -9.18 -18.32 -15.27
N ARG A 227 -8.22 -19.01 -15.92
CA ARG A 227 -7.14 -19.71 -15.24
C ARG A 227 -6.22 -18.74 -14.50
N VAL A 228 -5.85 -17.61 -15.10
CA VAL A 228 -5.10 -16.55 -14.41
C VAL A 228 -5.86 -16.06 -13.17
N ARG A 229 -7.18 -15.83 -13.31
CA ARG A 229 -8.04 -15.44 -12.17
C ARG A 229 -8.07 -16.52 -11.08
N ALA A 230 -8.19 -17.79 -11.46
CA ALA A 230 -8.19 -18.91 -10.53
C ALA A 230 -6.85 -19.02 -9.78
N LEU A 231 -5.71 -18.98 -10.50
CA LEU A 231 -4.37 -19.00 -9.91
C LEU A 231 -4.15 -17.83 -8.93
N LYS A 232 -4.56 -16.62 -9.32
CA LYS A 232 -4.54 -15.44 -8.42
C LYS A 232 -5.35 -15.68 -7.15
N ASN A 233 -6.54 -16.27 -7.26
CA ASN A 233 -7.40 -16.54 -6.10
C ASN A 233 -6.85 -17.64 -5.21
N TYR A 234 -6.34 -18.74 -5.79
CA TYR A 234 -5.72 -19.83 -5.02
C TYR A 234 -4.46 -19.37 -4.32
N TYR A 235 -3.60 -18.62 -5.01
CA TYR A 235 -2.40 -18.04 -4.42
C TYR A 235 -2.74 -17.08 -3.27
N GLY A 236 -3.71 -16.19 -3.48
CA GLY A 236 -4.18 -15.29 -2.41
C GLY A 236 -4.75 -16.02 -1.20
N ARG A 237 -5.48 -17.11 -1.45
CA ARG A 237 -6.00 -17.98 -0.38
C ARG A 237 -4.88 -18.72 0.33
N ALA A 238 -3.88 -19.23 -0.37
CA ALA A 238 -2.70 -19.87 0.24
C ALA A 238 -1.96 -18.92 1.18
N VAL A 239 -1.76 -17.66 0.80
CA VAL A 239 -1.17 -16.65 1.68
C VAL A 239 -2.08 -16.34 2.87
N LYS A 240 -3.38 -16.17 2.64
CA LYS A 240 -4.33 -15.79 3.68
C LYS A 240 -4.56 -16.88 4.73
N ASP A 241 -4.75 -18.12 4.28
CA ASP A 241 -5.14 -19.24 5.14
C ASP A 241 -3.95 -19.76 5.97
N ASN A 242 -2.71 -19.47 5.56
CA ASN A 242 -1.48 -19.86 6.26
C ASN A 242 -0.74 -18.65 6.89
N SER A 243 -1.49 -17.61 7.25
CA SER A 243 -0.91 -16.44 7.93
C SER A 243 -0.39 -16.83 9.32
N GLY A 244 0.75 -16.25 9.72
CA GLY A 244 1.46 -16.63 10.94
C GLY A 244 2.41 -17.83 10.81
N ASP A 245 2.35 -18.61 9.73
CA ASP A 245 3.25 -19.75 9.50
C ASP A 245 3.94 -19.63 8.13
N LEU A 246 5.23 -19.31 8.15
CA LEU A 246 6.01 -19.08 6.93
C LEU A 246 6.21 -20.36 6.11
N GLU A 247 6.41 -21.50 6.77
CA GLU A 247 6.67 -22.78 6.08
C GLU A 247 5.38 -23.29 5.45
N ALA A 248 4.26 -23.28 6.20
CA ALA A 248 2.96 -23.65 5.65
C ALA A 248 2.55 -22.72 4.49
N MET A 249 2.82 -21.41 4.60
CA MET A 249 2.56 -20.46 3.51
C MET A 249 3.41 -20.75 2.26
N TYR A 250 4.69 -21.08 2.45
CA TYR A 250 5.59 -21.45 1.37
C TYR A 250 5.08 -22.71 0.63
N GLU A 251 4.78 -23.77 1.37
CA GLU A 251 4.27 -25.02 0.79
C GLU A 251 2.92 -24.81 0.08
N ALA A 252 1.99 -24.08 0.71
CA ALA A 252 0.68 -23.81 0.14
C ALA A 252 0.72 -22.94 -1.12
N THR A 253 1.64 -21.98 -1.20
CA THR A 253 1.80 -21.14 -2.41
C THR A 253 2.41 -21.94 -3.57
N TRP A 254 3.36 -22.84 -3.30
CA TRP A 254 3.87 -23.77 -4.32
C TRP A 254 2.85 -24.82 -4.74
N ALA A 255 1.96 -25.25 -3.84
CA ALA A 255 0.88 -26.17 -4.17
C ALA A 255 -0.01 -25.66 -5.31
N THR A 256 -0.20 -24.34 -5.45
CA THR A 256 -1.00 -23.78 -6.55
C THR A 256 -0.31 -23.94 -7.91
N PHE A 257 1.02 -23.93 -7.95
CA PHE A 257 1.80 -24.27 -9.15
C PHE A 257 1.69 -25.77 -9.45
N PHE A 258 1.95 -26.61 -8.44
CA PHE A 258 1.95 -28.07 -8.60
C PHE A 258 0.59 -28.66 -8.95
N HIS A 259 -0.50 -27.99 -8.59
CA HIS A 259 -1.85 -28.36 -8.98
C HIS A 259 -2.09 -28.29 -10.49
N TYR A 260 -1.42 -27.37 -11.18
CA TYR A 260 -1.56 -27.17 -12.62
C TYR A 260 -0.36 -27.66 -13.42
N LEU A 261 0.67 -28.20 -12.74
CA LEU A 261 1.87 -28.74 -13.36
C LEU A 261 1.51 -29.84 -14.37
N ALA A 262 2.22 -29.83 -15.50
CA ALA A 262 2.05 -30.73 -16.63
C ALA A 262 1.99 -32.23 -16.26
N ASP A 263 1.35 -33.01 -17.14
CA ASP A 263 1.17 -34.47 -17.22
C ASP A 263 0.64 -35.22 -15.98
N LYS A 264 0.88 -34.74 -14.75
CA LYS A 264 0.37 -35.29 -13.49
C LYS A 264 0.19 -34.17 -12.45
N PRO A 265 -1.03 -33.62 -12.29
CA PRO A 265 -1.36 -32.72 -11.19
C PRO A 265 -0.99 -33.33 -9.84
N ARG A 266 -0.19 -32.62 -9.04
CA ARG A 266 0.25 -33.14 -7.73
C ARG A 266 -0.73 -32.70 -6.64
N HIS A 267 -1.87 -33.39 -6.58
CA HIS A 267 -2.95 -33.09 -5.64
C HIS A 267 -2.59 -33.34 -4.17
N ASN A 268 -1.55 -34.14 -3.90
CA ASN A 268 -0.99 -34.38 -2.58
C ASN A 268 -0.42 -33.11 -1.91
N HIS A 269 -0.10 -32.05 -2.67
CA HIS A 269 0.30 -30.76 -2.09
C HIS A 269 -0.90 -29.84 -1.81
N CYS A 270 -2.07 -30.17 -2.33
CA CYS A 270 -3.26 -29.36 -2.12
C CYS A 270 -3.88 -29.66 -0.75
N PRO A 271 -4.61 -28.71 -0.13
CA PRO A 271 -5.35 -28.98 1.09
C PRO A 271 -6.30 -30.17 0.94
N GLU A 272 -6.50 -30.92 2.01
CA GLU A 272 -7.44 -32.04 2.05
C GLU A 272 -8.83 -31.60 2.57
N GLY A 273 -9.81 -32.51 2.48
CA GLY A 273 -11.13 -32.32 3.06
C GLY A 273 -12.13 -31.53 2.19
N PRO A 274 -13.39 -31.45 2.65
CA PRO A 274 -14.50 -30.90 1.86
C PRO A 274 -14.37 -29.39 1.58
N LYS A 275 -13.53 -28.67 2.35
CA LYS A 275 -13.25 -27.24 2.17
C LYS A 275 -12.04 -26.95 1.28
N SER A 276 -11.40 -27.99 0.73
CA SER A 276 -10.25 -27.84 -0.17
C SER A 276 -10.64 -27.02 -1.40
N TRP A 277 -9.74 -26.14 -1.87
CA TRP A 277 -9.95 -25.51 -3.17
C TRP A 277 -9.67 -26.48 -4.33
N CYS A 278 -8.92 -27.56 -4.08
CA CYS A 278 -8.64 -28.62 -5.05
C CYS A 278 -9.86 -29.53 -5.18
N TRP A 279 -10.55 -29.44 -6.33
CA TRP A 279 -11.73 -30.25 -6.61
C TRP A 279 -11.49 -31.75 -6.40
N TYR A 280 -10.35 -32.27 -6.84
CA TYR A 280 -10.01 -33.69 -6.68
C TYR A 280 -9.99 -34.10 -5.20
N ASN A 281 -9.30 -33.35 -4.32
CA ASN A 281 -9.26 -33.64 -2.89
C ASN A 281 -10.61 -33.48 -2.21
N ARG A 282 -11.48 -32.56 -2.69
CA ARG A 282 -12.87 -32.49 -2.22
C ARG A 282 -13.66 -33.75 -2.57
N GLN A 283 -13.58 -34.21 -3.82
CA GLN A 283 -14.28 -35.42 -4.24
C GLN A 283 -13.80 -36.66 -3.47
N LEU A 284 -12.49 -36.77 -3.19
CA LEU A 284 -11.96 -37.83 -2.33
C LEU A 284 -12.53 -37.75 -0.91
N ALA A 285 -12.65 -36.55 -0.34
CA ALA A 285 -13.26 -36.34 0.98
C ALA A 285 -14.76 -36.72 1.01
N GLU A 286 -15.45 -36.61 -0.12
CA GLU A 286 -16.83 -37.06 -0.34
C GLU A 286 -16.93 -38.54 -0.72
N ARG A 287 -15.83 -39.30 -0.62
CA ARG A 287 -15.75 -40.75 -0.93
C ARG A 287 -16.01 -41.11 -2.40
N VAL A 288 -15.77 -40.18 -3.32
CA VAL A 288 -15.79 -40.46 -4.76
C VAL A 288 -14.48 -41.15 -5.18
N VAL A 289 -14.58 -42.40 -5.62
CA VAL A 289 -13.42 -43.30 -5.86
C VAL A 289 -12.62 -42.93 -7.11
N SER A 290 -13.22 -42.26 -8.10
CA SER A 290 -12.53 -41.85 -9.35
C SER A 290 -13.08 -40.53 -9.89
N PRO A 291 -12.63 -39.39 -9.34
CA PRO A 291 -13.07 -38.07 -9.80
C PRO A 291 -12.56 -37.76 -11.21
N VAL A 292 -13.47 -37.61 -12.19
CA VAL A 292 -13.13 -37.21 -13.58
C VAL A 292 -13.37 -35.71 -13.76
N ARG A 293 -12.33 -35.00 -14.23
CA ARG A 293 -12.31 -33.53 -14.38
C ARG A 293 -13.06 -33.01 -15.62
N ASP A 294 -13.51 -31.76 -15.56
CA ASP A 294 -13.94 -31.00 -16.74
C ASP A 294 -12.74 -30.51 -17.58
N SER A 295 -13.02 -29.98 -18.78
CA SER A 295 -12.00 -29.50 -19.72
C SER A 295 -11.19 -28.28 -19.23
N ASN A 296 -11.74 -27.47 -18.31
CA ASN A 296 -11.05 -26.30 -17.75
C ASN A 296 -10.01 -26.67 -16.68
N SER A 297 -10.16 -27.87 -16.13
CA SER A 297 -9.33 -28.44 -15.08
C SER A 297 -8.12 -29.23 -15.60
N GLN A 298 -7.91 -29.30 -16.92
CA GLN A 298 -6.75 -29.99 -17.48
C GLN A 298 -5.42 -29.35 -17.03
N PRO A 299 -4.34 -30.15 -16.85
CA PRO A 299 -3.00 -29.63 -16.57
C PRO A 299 -2.57 -28.60 -17.60
N LEU A 300 -1.68 -27.68 -17.21
CA LEU A 300 -0.99 -26.82 -18.17
C LEU A 300 0.04 -27.65 -18.95
N SER A 301 0.30 -27.30 -20.21
CA SER A 301 1.39 -27.94 -20.94
C SER A 301 2.73 -27.66 -20.25
N LYS A 302 3.74 -28.49 -20.56
CA LYS A 302 5.12 -28.28 -20.10
C LYS A 302 5.63 -26.89 -20.46
N GLU A 303 5.42 -26.48 -21.72
CA GLU A 303 5.78 -25.15 -22.22
C GLU A 303 5.18 -24.01 -21.38
N VAL A 304 3.88 -24.06 -21.08
CA VAL A 304 3.22 -23.02 -20.27
C VAL A 304 3.72 -23.04 -18.83
N SER A 305 3.94 -24.23 -18.27
CA SER A 305 4.45 -24.40 -16.90
C SER A 305 5.86 -23.81 -16.74
N GLU A 306 6.74 -24.07 -17.72
CA GLU A 306 8.09 -23.51 -17.77
C GLU A 306 8.07 -21.98 -17.92
N ALA A 307 7.16 -21.44 -18.75
CA ALA A 307 7.02 -20.01 -18.96
C ALA A 307 6.61 -19.25 -17.68
N ILE A 308 5.73 -19.82 -16.84
CA ILE A 308 5.22 -19.16 -15.63
C ILE A 308 6.06 -19.45 -14.38
N LEU A 309 6.94 -20.45 -14.40
CA LEU A 309 7.79 -20.82 -13.26
C LEU A 309 8.59 -19.64 -12.66
N PRO A 310 9.16 -18.71 -13.46
CA PRO A 310 9.85 -17.54 -12.89
C PRO A 310 8.95 -16.63 -12.04
N VAL A 311 7.64 -16.55 -12.35
CA VAL A 311 6.67 -15.81 -11.53
C VAL A 311 6.52 -16.47 -10.17
N TYR A 312 6.39 -17.80 -10.14
CA TYR A 312 6.29 -18.58 -8.91
C TYR A 312 7.55 -18.53 -8.07
N LYS A 313 8.73 -18.68 -8.67
CA LYS A 313 10.02 -18.55 -7.94
C LYS A 313 10.13 -17.21 -7.21
N ARG A 314 9.71 -16.12 -7.87
CA ARG A 314 9.74 -14.77 -7.28
C ARG A 314 8.68 -14.59 -6.19
N LEU A 315 7.46 -15.08 -6.42
CA LEU A 315 6.33 -14.82 -5.52
C LEU A 315 6.27 -15.79 -4.33
N CYS A 316 6.78 -17.01 -4.47
CA CYS A 316 6.88 -17.97 -3.37
C CYS A 316 8.23 -17.85 -2.62
N ASP A 317 9.01 -16.80 -2.87
CA ASP A 317 10.24 -16.56 -2.11
C ASP A 317 9.92 -16.29 -0.64
N LYS A 318 10.60 -16.97 0.28
CA LYS A 318 10.33 -16.86 1.71
C LYS A 318 10.56 -15.43 2.25
N ASN A 319 11.47 -14.65 1.68
CA ASN A 319 11.66 -13.25 2.09
C ASN A 319 10.50 -12.36 1.66
N LEU A 320 9.79 -12.70 0.59
CA LEU A 320 8.55 -12.04 0.20
C LEU A 320 7.39 -12.51 1.08
N LEU A 321 7.23 -13.83 1.27
CA LEU A 321 6.13 -14.40 2.05
C LEU A 321 6.17 -13.99 3.52
N LYS A 322 7.37 -13.85 4.12
CA LYS A 322 7.55 -13.33 5.48
C LYS A 322 6.87 -11.97 5.68
N ARG A 323 6.81 -11.14 4.64
CA ARG A 323 6.20 -9.80 4.65
C ARG A 323 4.67 -9.84 4.64
N CYS A 324 4.07 -11.00 4.40
CA CYS A 324 2.62 -11.19 4.35
C CYS A 324 2.07 -11.85 5.63
N LEU A 325 2.92 -12.24 6.59
CA LEU A 325 2.53 -13.05 7.76
C LEU A 325 1.44 -12.40 8.62
N ARG A 326 1.45 -11.07 8.75
CA ARG A 326 0.44 -10.32 9.52
C ARG A 326 -0.98 -10.42 8.90
N ARG A 327 -1.10 -10.79 7.62
CA ARG A 327 -2.39 -10.79 6.90
C ARG A 327 -3.04 -9.41 6.81
N ALA A 328 -2.24 -8.34 6.82
CA ALA A 328 -2.75 -6.98 6.81
C ALA A 328 -3.26 -6.55 5.41
N THR A 329 -4.22 -5.61 5.42
CA THR A 329 -4.78 -4.97 4.23
C THR A 329 -4.76 -3.45 4.38
N GLN A 330 -4.81 -2.70 3.28
CA GLN A 330 -4.88 -1.24 3.30
C GLN A 330 -6.31 -0.70 3.07
N ASN A 331 -7.34 -1.54 3.23
CA ASN A 331 -8.73 -1.13 3.01
C ASN A 331 -9.14 0.08 3.88
N VAL A 332 -8.52 0.23 5.06
CA VAL A 332 -8.76 1.37 5.95
C VAL A 332 -8.36 2.68 5.28
N ASN A 333 -7.25 2.70 4.53
CA ASN A 333 -6.80 3.90 3.81
C ASN A 333 -7.75 4.27 2.66
N GLU A 334 -8.37 3.29 1.99
CA GLU A 334 -9.32 3.57 0.91
C GLU A 334 -10.56 4.35 1.39
N SER A 335 -10.94 4.20 2.66
CA SER A 335 -12.11 4.88 3.24
C SER A 335 -11.91 6.39 3.39
N ILE A 336 -10.69 6.84 3.71
CA ILE A 336 -10.40 8.27 3.92
C ILE A 336 -10.52 9.08 2.63
N ASN A 337 -10.19 8.44 1.50
CA ASN A 337 -10.19 9.05 0.18
C ASN A 337 -11.57 9.59 -0.20
N GLN A 338 -12.63 8.89 0.22
CA GLN A 338 -14.01 9.29 -0.03
C GLN A 338 -14.50 10.39 0.92
N ILE A 339 -13.76 10.72 1.97
CA ILE A 339 -14.14 11.73 2.96
C ILE A 339 -13.49 13.08 2.64
N ILE A 340 -12.19 13.07 2.33
CA ILE A 340 -11.40 14.31 2.15
C ILE A 340 -11.85 15.10 0.91
N TRP A 341 -12.17 14.41 -0.19
CA TRP A 341 -12.43 15.05 -1.49
C TRP A 341 -13.91 15.10 -1.86
N LYS A 342 -14.79 15.09 -0.85
CA LYS A 342 -16.25 15.16 -1.03
C LYS A 342 -16.75 16.49 -1.56
#